data_AF-A0A9D6WMJ1-F1
#
_entry.id   AF-A0A9D6WMJ1-F1
#
_cell.length_a   1.000
_cell.length_b   1.000
_cell.length_c   1.000
_cell.angle_alpha   90.00
_cell.angle_beta   90.00
_cell.angle_gamma   90.00
#
_symmetry.space_group_name_H-M   'P 1'
#
loop_
_entity.id
_entity.type
_entity.pdbx_description
1 polymer ?
#
loop_
_entity_poly.entity_id
_entity_poly.type
_entity_poly.pdbx_seq_one_letter_code
_entity_poly.pdbx_strand_id
1 'polypeptide(L)' 'IVLMADHQTTGGYPIIATVIGADVSLVAQRAPGDRIAFQIVEIETAQRVWRDCNQLLE' A
#
# COMPACT_ATOMS: atom_id res chain seq x y z
N ILE A 1 0.90 -2.02 -12.29
CA ILE A 1 0.66 -3.29 -11.56
C ILE A 1 1.02 -3.01 -10.10
N VAL A 2 0.17 -3.40 -9.15
CA VAL A 2 0.52 -3.33 -7.72
C VAL A 2 1.05 -4.70 -7.31
N LEU A 3 2.24 -4.73 -6.72
CA LEU A 3 2.86 -5.96 -6.24
C LEU A 3 2.37 -6.24 -4.81
N MET A 4 1.79 -7.42 -4.59
CA MET A 4 1.22 -7.82 -3.30
C MET A 4 2.17 -8.76 -2.55
N ALA A 5 1.76 -9.30 -1.39
CA ALA A 5 2.61 -10.11 -0.52
C ALA A 5 3.38 -11.23 -1.25
N ASP A 6 2.74 -11.90 -2.22
CA ASP A 6 3.31 -13.05 -2.94
C ASP A 6 4.03 -12.67 -4.25
N HIS A 7 4.44 -11.41 -4.41
CA HIS A 7 5.20 -10.98 -5.59
C HIS A 7 6.63 -11.56 -5.61
N GLN A 8 7.19 -11.65 -6.81
CA GLN A 8 8.61 -11.97 -7.02
C GLN A 8 9.54 -10.99 -6.27
N THR A 9 10.62 -11.50 -5.69
CA THR A 9 11.60 -10.70 -4.93
C THR A 9 12.52 -9.86 -5.83
N THR A 10 12.61 -10.20 -7.12
CA THR A 10 13.44 -9.51 -8.12
C THR A 10 12.55 -9.00 -9.25
N GLY A 11 12.80 -7.79 -9.74
CA GLY A 11 12.07 -7.19 -10.86
C GLY A 11 12.98 -6.52 -11.86
N GLY A 12 12.60 -6.55 -13.14
CA GLY A 12 13.28 -5.85 -14.25
C GLY A 12 12.60 -4.55 -14.68
N TYR A 13 11.61 -4.07 -13.92
CA TYR A 13 10.79 -2.91 -14.27
C TYR A 13 10.91 -1.80 -13.23
N PRO A 14 10.86 -0.52 -13.66
CA PRO A 14 10.89 0.61 -12.73
C PRO A 14 9.62 0.64 -11.86
N ILE A 15 9.79 0.96 -10.58
CA ILE A 15 8.71 1.20 -9.63
C ILE A 15 8.52 2.71 -9.52
N ILE A 16 7.34 3.20 -9.88
CA ILE A 16 7.03 4.64 -9.88
C ILE A 16 6.48 5.15 -8.54
N ALA A 17 5.94 4.26 -7.71
CA ALA A 17 5.37 4.56 -6.41
C ALA A 17 5.17 3.27 -5.60
N THR A 18 5.04 3.41 -4.27
CA THR A 18 4.77 2.32 -3.33
C THR A 18 3.57 2.70 -2.46
N VAL A 19 2.60 1.78 -2.32
CA VAL A 19 1.47 1.95 -1.40
C VAL A 19 1.99 1.81 0.03
N ILE A 20 1.58 2.70 0.93
CA ILE A 20 1.99 2.66 2.33
C ILE A 20 1.45 1.40 3.00
N GLY A 21 2.16 0.88 4.01
CA GLY A 21 1.77 -0.35 4.69
C GLY A 21 0.32 -0.32 5.20
N ALA A 22 -0.11 0.82 5.74
CA ALA A 22 -1.44 0.97 6.35
C ALA A 22 -2.59 0.80 5.34
N ASP A 23 -2.33 1.10 4.06
CA ASP A 23 -3.33 1.09 2.98
C ASP A 23 -3.26 -0.17 2.12
N VAL A 24 -2.33 -1.09 2.38
CA VAL A 24 -2.22 -2.35 1.62
C VAL A 24 -3.53 -3.15 1.67
N SER A 25 -4.22 -3.13 2.81
CA SER A 25 -5.52 -3.80 3.01
C SER A 25 -6.62 -3.19 2.12
N LEU A 26 -6.58 -1.88 1.86
CA LEU A 26 -7.55 -1.20 0.99
C LEU A 26 -7.45 -1.70 -0.44
N VAL A 27 -6.22 -1.90 -0.93
CA VAL A 27 -5.95 -2.47 -2.26
C VAL A 27 -6.33 -3.96 -2.31
N ALA A 28 -5.98 -4.73 -1.27
CA ALA A 28 -6.25 -6.16 -1.20
C ALA A 28 -7.76 -6.49 -1.24
N GLN A 29 -8.62 -5.59 -0.75
CA GLN A 29 -10.07 -5.79 -0.71
C GLN A 29 -10.81 -5.34 -1.99
N ARG A 30 -10.12 -4.86 -3.02
CA ARG A 30 -10.78 -4.40 -4.27
C ARG A 30 -11.19 -5.57 -5.16
N ALA A 31 -12.38 -5.47 -5.74
CA ALA A 31 -12.88 -6.42 -6.72
C ALA A 31 -12.45 -6.03 -8.16
N PRO A 32 -12.44 -6.99 -9.11
CA PRO A 32 -12.26 -6.67 -10.53
C PRO A 32 -13.30 -5.65 -11.00
N GLY A 33 -12.83 -4.57 -11.62
CA GLY A 33 -13.68 -3.47 -12.09
C GLY A 33 -13.81 -2.30 -11.10
N ASP A 34 -13.34 -2.44 -9.86
CA ASP A 34 -13.29 -1.32 -8.92
C ASP A 34 -12.31 -0.24 -9.38
N ARG A 35 -12.64 1.01 -9.06
CA ARG A 35 -11.78 2.16 -9.32
C ARG A 35 -10.88 2.42 -8.12
N ILE A 36 -9.60 2.70 -8.40
CA ILE A 36 -8.59 3.07 -7.40
C ILE A 36 -8.00 4.41 -7.82
N ALA A 37 -7.85 5.31 -6.86
CA ALA A 37 -7.11 6.56 -7.02
C ALA A 37 -5.92 6.55 -6.05
N PHE A 38 -4.77 7.04 -6.50
CA PHE A 38 -3.57 7.17 -5.67
C PHE A 38 -3.39 8.62 -5.24
N GLN A 39 -2.98 8.81 -3.99
CA GLN A 39 -2.62 10.10 -3.43
C GLN A 39 -1.15 10.06 -3.00
N ILE A 40 -0.40 11.10 -3.34
CA ILE A 40 0.96 11.28 -2.85
C ILE A 40 0.89 11.64 -1.36
N VAL A 41 1.71 10.97 -0.57
CA VAL A 41 1.81 11.20 0.87
C VAL A 41 3.27 11.35 1.28
N GLU A 42 3.49 12.22 2.26
CA GLU A 42 4.79 12.37 2.91
C GLU A 42 5.09 11.19 3.83
N ILE A 43 6.37 10.88 4.03
CA ILE A 43 6.81 9.72 4.81
C ILE A 43 6.35 9.80 6.28
N GLU A 44 6.29 11.00 6.85
CA GLU A 44 5.83 11.23 8.23
C GLU A 44 4.36 10.87 8.39
N THR A 45 3.55 11.12 7.35
CA THR A 45 2.13 10.74 7.34
C THR A 45 1.99 9.23 7.21
N ALA A 46 2.76 8.59 6.33
CA ALA A 46 2.76 7.13 6.19
C ALA A 46 3.11 6.43 7.52
N GLN A 47 4.15 6.90 8.21
CA GLN A 47 4.59 6.33 9.49
C GLN A 47 3.60 6.57 10.63
N ARG A 48 2.97 7.75 10.67
CA ARG A 48 1.95 8.07 11.68
C ARG A 48 0.75 7.16 11.53
N VAL A 49 0.17 7.09 10.33
CA VAL A 49 -1.01 6.25 10.05
C VAL A 49 -0.71 4.76 10.31
N TRP A 50 0.50 4.30 9.98
CA TRP A 50 0.92 2.93 10.32
C TRP A 50 0.92 2.66 11.82
N ARG A 51 1.49 3.57 12.63
CA ARG A 51 1.51 3.44 14.09
C ARG A 51 0.10 3.46 14.68
N ASP A 52 -0.73 4.40 14.24
CA ASP A 52 -2.12 4.52 14.72
C ASP A 52 -2.91 3.25 14.40
N CYS A 53 -2.77 2.71 13.19
CA CYS A 53 -3.42 1.46 12.78
C CYS A 53 -2.92 0.26 13.60
N ASN A 54 -1.62 0.17 13.86
CA ASN A 54 -1.06 -0.93 14.65
C ASN A 54 -1.48 -0.86 16.13
N GLN A 55 -1.60 0.34 16.69
CA GLN A 55 -2.06 0.54 18.07
C GLN A 55 -3.52 0.11 18.26
N LEU A 56 -4.38 0.21 17.24
CA LEU A 56 -5.76 -0.27 17.30
C LEU A 56 -5.88 -1.80 17.35
N LEU A 57 -4.81 -2.52 17.01
CA LEU A 57 -4.75 -3.98 17.03
C LEU A 57 -4.23 -4.54 18.37
N GLU A 58 -3.66 -3.68 19.22
CA GLU A 58 -3.17 -3.99 20.57
C GLU A 58 -4.25 -3.72 21.64
#